data_AF-A0A8J6XVS6-F1
#
_entry.id   AF-A0A8J6XVS6-F1
#
_cell.length_a   1.000
_cell.length_b   1.000
_cell.length_c   1.000
_cell.angle_alpha   90.00
_cell.angle_beta   90.00
_cell.angle_gamma   90.00
#
_symmetry.space_group_name_H-M   'P 1'
#
loop_
_entity.id
_entity.type
_entity.pdbx_description
1 polymer ?
#
loop_
_entity_poly.entity_id
_entity_poly.type
_entity_poly.pdbx_seq_one_letter_code
_entity_poly.pdbx_strand_id
1 'polypeptide(L)'
;RSALVARTDWTIDSCVDLQGDVLSGRAIAVLKQLRPDLEALGGPTAEELMAWDARMTVDSNAALLFSRLMIELGQAIGGDEAARDGLSQTPIGPEEVLLLLAGGLHEMWWDDVRTAEKEPQRMILDRVLERLDELDHGEQWGEVHQVVFEHPLAWIPRAGRLMGGSWNRGPFPVAGDNVTVNASYWSRRRPFAVTTISAMRFVADH
;
A
#
# COMPACT_ATOMS: atom_id res chain seq x y z
N ARG A 1 15.10 0.02 12.07
CA ARG A 1 15.97 -0.60 13.11
C ARG A 1 16.83 -1.73 12.54
N SER A 2 16.28 -2.64 11.76
CA SER A 2 17.01 -3.78 11.18
C SER A 2 18.20 -3.37 10.31
N ALA A 3 18.04 -2.35 9.45
CA ALA A 3 19.14 -1.82 8.61
C ALA A 3 20.30 -1.22 9.44
N LEU A 4 19.98 -0.54 10.54
CA LEU A 4 20.98 0.08 11.44
C LEU A 4 21.81 -0.94 12.23
N VAL A 5 21.28 -2.15 12.44
CA VAL A 5 21.98 -3.23 13.14
C VAL A 5 22.82 -4.08 12.17
N ALA A 6 22.47 -4.09 10.89
CA ALA A 6 23.12 -4.91 9.87
C ALA A 6 24.54 -4.45 9.52
N ARG A 7 24.87 -3.18 9.78
CA ARG A 7 26.19 -2.60 9.49
C ARG A 7 26.56 -1.49 10.47
N THR A 8 27.85 -1.30 10.68
CA THR A 8 28.41 -0.31 11.62
C THR A 8 29.27 0.76 10.94
N ASP A 9 29.55 0.59 9.65
CA ASP A 9 30.40 1.43 8.80
C ASP A 9 29.59 2.50 8.04
N TRP A 10 28.85 3.33 8.78
CA TRP A 10 27.98 4.35 8.18
C TRP A 10 28.78 5.50 7.57
N THR A 11 28.52 5.77 6.29
CA THR A 11 28.99 6.95 5.55
C THR A 11 27.83 7.89 5.23
N ILE A 12 28.14 9.14 4.86
CA ILE A 12 27.13 10.10 4.37
C ILE A 12 26.27 9.47 3.26
N ASP A 13 26.90 8.86 2.26
CA ASP A 13 26.21 8.23 1.14
C ASP A 13 25.28 7.10 1.60
N SER A 14 25.73 6.24 2.52
CA SER A 14 24.89 5.16 3.05
C SER A 14 23.68 5.67 3.84
N CYS A 15 23.80 6.84 4.48
CA CYS A 15 22.68 7.50 5.16
C CYS A 15 21.69 8.10 4.15
N VAL A 16 22.18 8.66 3.05
CA VAL A 16 21.33 9.13 1.93
C VAL A 16 20.56 7.96 1.32
N ASP A 17 21.23 6.85 1.04
CA ASP A 17 20.62 5.63 0.52
C ASP A 17 19.53 5.10 1.45
N LEU A 18 19.80 5.06 2.76
CA LEU A 18 18.82 4.63 3.76
C LEU A 18 17.57 5.51 3.74
N GLN A 19 17.71 6.84 3.65
CA GLN A 19 16.57 7.76 3.57
C GLN A 19 15.76 7.62 2.27
N GLY A 20 16.35 7.01 1.24
CA GLY A 20 15.71 6.67 -0.04
C GLY A 20 15.14 5.27 -0.10
N ASP A 21 15.29 4.43 0.94
CA ASP A 21 14.88 3.03 0.87
C ASP A 21 13.36 2.86 0.85
N VAL A 22 12.91 2.03 -0.11
CA VAL A 22 11.51 1.75 -0.42
C VAL A 22 11.17 0.28 -0.22
N LEU A 23 12.03 -0.49 0.47
CA LEU A 23 11.73 -1.87 0.84
C LEU A 23 10.60 -1.90 1.87
N SER A 24 9.50 -2.57 1.54
CA SER A 24 8.36 -2.73 2.44
C SER A 24 8.53 -3.97 3.32
N GLY A 25 8.91 -3.76 4.58
CA GLY A 25 8.94 -4.83 5.58
C GLY A 25 7.57 -5.48 5.80
N ARG A 26 6.49 -4.71 5.60
CA ARG A 26 5.11 -5.22 5.65
C ARG A 26 4.85 -6.20 4.49
N ALA A 27 5.21 -5.83 3.27
CA ALA A 27 5.03 -6.71 2.12
C ALA A 27 5.76 -8.05 2.31
N ILE A 28 7.02 -8.00 2.78
CA ILE A 28 7.79 -9.21 3.11
C ILE A 28 7.03 -10.09 4.13
N ALA A 29 6.50 -9.48 5.19
CA ALA A 29 5.79 -10.22 6.24
C ALA A 29 4.48 -10.84 5.73
N VAL A 30 3.68 -10.09 4.97
CA VAL A 30 2.40 -10.54 4.41
C VAL A 30 2.62 -11.63 3.36
N LEU A 31 3.49 -11.41 2.37
CA LEU A 31 3.76 -12.36 1.29
C LEU A 31 4.37 -13.67 1.82
N LYS A 32 5.10 -13.62 2.94
CA LYS A 32 5.55 -14.84 3.62
C LYS A 32 4.38 -15.69 4.12
N GLN A 33 3.33 -15.08 4.67
CA GLN A 33 2.16 -15.81 5.16
C GLN A 33 1.29 -16.31 4.00
N LEU A 34 1.13 -15.49 2.96
CA LEU A 34 0.28 -15.80 1.79
C LEU A 34 0.91 -16.77 0.78
N ARG A 35 2.20 -17.09 0.93
CA ARG A 35 2.92 -17.95 -0.04
C ARG A 35 2.16 -19.24 -0.40
N PRO A 36 1.62 -20.04 0.55
CA PRO A 36 0.91 -21.27 0.20
C PRO A 36 -0.35 -21.01 -0.64
N ASP A 37 -1.07 -19.92 -0.36
CA ASP A 37 -2.27 -19.55 -1.09
C ASP A 37 -1.95 -19.04 -2.50
N LEU A 38 -0.89 -18.22 -2.64
CA LEU A 38 -0.39 -17.75 -3.94
C LEU A 38 0.11 -18.91 -4.82
N GLU A 39 0.79 -19.89 -4.23
CA GLU A 39 1.26 -21.10 -4.94
C GLU A 39 0.09 -22.01 -5.33
N ALA A 40 -0.95 -22.11 -4.51
CA ALA A 40 -2.10 -22.97 -4.75
C ALA A 40 -3.07 -22.41 -5.79
N LEU A 41 -3.32 -21.09 -5.77
CA LEU A 41 -4.23 -20.42 -6.70
C LEU A 41 -3.55 -20.16 -8.05
N GLY A 42 -2.30 -19.67 -8.03
CA GLY A 42 -1.62 -19.20 -9.24
C GLY A 42 -2.24 -17.92 -9.81
N GLY A 43 -2.10 -17.72 -11.12
CA GLY A 43 -2.62 -16.55 -11.82
C GLY A 43 -1.61 -15.39 -11.90
N PRO A 44 -1.90 -14.38 -12.75
CA PRO A 44 -0.97 -13.28 -13.02
C PRO A 44 -0.62 -12.47 -11.77
N THR A 45 -1.57 -12.22 -10.86
CA THR A 45 -1.28 -11.49 -9.61
C THR A 45 -0.36 -12.30 -8.70
N ALA A 46 -0.60 -13.61 -8.57
CA ALA A 46 0.24 -14.45 -7.72
C ALA A 46 1.66 -14.57 -8.27
N GLU A 47 1.81 -14.76 -9.58
CA GLU A 47 3.11 -14.80 -10.25
C GLU A 47 3.91 -13.50 -10.04
N GLU A 48 3.27 -12.35 -10.26
CA GLU A 48 3.87 -11.02 -10.09
C GLU A 48 4.28 -10.77 -8.63
N LEU A 49 3.40 -11.06 -7.66
CA LEU A 49 3.69 -10.88 -6.23
C LEU A 49 4.75 -11.84 -5.70
N MET A 50 4.81 -13.08 -6.21
CA MET A 50 5.84 -14.04 -5.81
C MET A 50 7.22 -13.71 -6.39
N ALA A 51 7.27 -13.07 -7.56
CA ALA A 51 8.52 -12.62 -8.19
C ALA A 51 9.03 -11.28 -7.62
N TRP A 52 8.16 -10.51 -6.98
CA TRP A 52 8.47 -9.17 -6.49
C TRP A 52 9.45 -9.15 -5.31
N ASP A 53 10.33 -8.15 -5.32
CA ASP A 53 11.36 -7.92 -4.31
C ASP A 53 10.88 -7.06 -3.12
N ALA A 54 9.57 -6.81 -3.02
CA ALA A 54 8.93 -5.98 -2.02
C ALA A 54 9.36 -4.49 -2.03
N ARG A 55 9.94 -3.99 -3.12
CA ARG A 55 10.31 -2.58 -3.26
C ARG A 55 9.19 -1.77 -3.90
N MET A 56 8.78 -0.70 -3.21
CA MET A 56 7.74 0.23 -3.64
C MET A 56 8.29 1.26 -4.65
N THR A 57 8.91 0.81 -5.74
CA THR A 57 9.46 1.70 -6.77
C THR A 57 8.35 2.28 -7.65
N VAL A 58 8.63 3.41 -8.31
CA VAL A 58 7.67 4.10 -9.20
C VAL A 58 7.20 3.23 -10.35
N ASP A 59 8.07 2.38 -10.87
CA ASP A 59 7.88 1.52 -12.04
C ASP A 59 7.39 0.10 -11.68
N SER A 60 7.03 -0.15 -10.42
CA SER A 60 6.62 -1.48 -9.96
C SER A 60 5.11 -1.69 -10.10
N ASN A 61 4.73 -2.67 -10.92
CA ASN A 61 3.34 -3.14 -11.04
C ASN A 61 2.97 -3.95 -9.78
N ALA A 62 3.86 -4.84 -9.33
CA ALA A 62 3.70 -5.61 -8.12
C ALA A 62 3.44 -4.75 -6.86
N ALA A 63 4.07 -3.59 -6.73
CA ALA A 63 3.83 -2.66 -5.61
C ALA A 63 2.39 -2.14 -5.60
N LEU A 64 1.81 -1.86 -6.77
CA LEU A 64 0.42 -1.49 -6.90
C LEU A 64 -0.51 -2.66 -6.57
N LEU A 65 -0.26 -3.84 -7.14
CA LEU A 65 -1.05 -5.05 -6.86
C LEU A 65 -1.04 -5.38 -5.37
N PHE A 66 0.11 -5.31 -4.70
CA PHE A 66 0.21 -5.52 -3.26
C PHE A 66 -0.59 -4.48 -2.47
N SER A 67 -0.52 -3.21 -2.86
CA SER A 67 -1.28 -2.15 -2.19
C SER A 67 -2.79 -2.32 -2.35
N ARG A 68 -3.24 -2.78 -3.52
CA ARG A 68 -4.65 -3.14 -3.79
C ARG A 68 -5.07 -4.38 -3.01
N LEU A 69 -4.24 -5.42 -2.97
CA LEU A 69 -4.45 -6.62 -2.16
C LEU A 69 -4.72 -6.27 -0.69
N MET A 70 -3.92 -5.38 -0.09
CA MET A 70 -4.12 -4.99 1.30
C MET A 70 -5.45 -4.23 1.52
N ILE A 71 -5.89 -3.42 0.56
CA ILE A 71 -7.18 -2.72 0.64
C ILE A 71 -8.34 -3.72 0.50
N GLU A 72 -8.28 -4.58 -0.51
CA GLU A 72 -9.34 -5.56 -0.82
C GLU A 72 -9.44 -6.62 0.27
N LEU A 73 -8.33 -7.10 0.85
CA LEU A 73 -8.35 -8.00 2.01
C LEU A 73 -9.03 -7.34 3.21
N GLY A 74 -8.65 -6.10 3.56
CA GLY A 74 -9.31 -5.40 4.66
C GLY A 74 -10.82 -5.27 4.43
N GLN A 75 -11.22 -4.94 3.20
CA GLN A 75 -12.62 -4.81 2.81
C GLN A 75 -13.37 -6.16 2.83
N ALA A 76 -12.72 -7.25 2.45
CA ALA A 76 -13.32 -8.58 2.46
C ALA A 76 -13.44 -9.16 3.88
N ILE A 77 -12.58 -8.74 4.82
CA ILE A 77 -12.54 -9.21 6.21
C ILE A 77 -13.54 -8.49 7.11
N GLY A 78 -13.73 -7.17 6.92
CA GLY A 78 -14.56 -6.39 7.86
C GLY A 78 -15.47 -5.38 7.19
N GLY A 79 -15.71 -5.52 5.89
CA GLY A 79 -16.51 -4.58 5.10
C GLY A 79 -18.01 -4.71 5.35
N ASP A 80 -18.46 -5.91 5.69
CA ASP A 80 -19.84 -6.26 5.98
C ASP A 80 -20.29 -5.76 7.36
N GLU A 81 -19.52 -5.94 8.43
CA GLU A 81 -19.88 -5.37 9.73
C GLU A 81 -19.78 -3.86 9.70
N ALA A 82 -18.79 -3.31 8.99
CA ALA A 82 -18.70 -1.87 8.78
C ALA A 82 -19.95 -1.31 8.09
N ALA A 83 -20.43 -1.98 7.03
CA ALA A 83 -21.67 -1.57 6.35
C ALA A 83 -22.90 -1.71 7.25
N ARG A 84 -23.01 -2.82 8.00
CA ARG A 84 -24.09 -3.06 8.97
C ARG A 84 -24.15 -1.97 10.04
N ASP A 85 -23.00 -1.49 10.49
CA ASP A 85 -22.87 -0.49 11.54
C ASP A 85 -22.85 0.95 10.99
N GLY A 86 -23.08 1.12 9.68
CA GLY A 86 -23.21 2.44 9.03
C GLY A 86 -21.88 3.17 8.80
N LEU A 87 -20.75 2.46 8.86
CA LEU A 87 -19.43 3.00 8.57
C LEU A 87 -19.19 3.04 7.06
N SER A 88 -18.57 4.13 6.59
CA SER A 88 -18.21 4.27 5.17
C SER A 88 -16.99 3.46 4.75
N GLN A 89 -16.20 2.96 5.71
CA GLN A 89 -15.01 2.15 5.50
C GLN A 89 -14.84 1.17 6.65
N THR A 90 -14.29 -0.01 6.35
CA THR A 90 -13.91 -0.98 7.37
C THR A 90 -12.77 -0.47 8.25
N PRO A 91 -12.83 -0.70 9.58
CA PRO A 91 -11.71 -0.39 10.47
C PRO A 91 -10.51 -1.32 10.26
N ILE A 92 -10.68 -2.43 9.54
CA ILE A 92 -9.60 -3.39 9.26
C ILE A 92 -8.56 -2.76 8.35
N GLY A 93 -7.37 -2.51 8.90
CA GLY A 93 -6.22 -1.96 8.22
C GLY A 93 -5.13 -3.01 7.94
N PRO A 94 -4.02 -2.58 7.33
CA PRO A 94 -2.91 -3.48 6.97
C PRO A 94 -2.31 -4.24 8.15
N GLU A 95 -2.26 -3.62 9.33
CA GLU A 95 -1.79 -4.24 10.57
C GLU A 95 -2.71 -5.36 11.05
N GLU A 96 -4.03 -5.14 11.07
CA GLU A 96 -5.01 -6.15 11.43
C GLU A 96 -5.01 -7.32 10.44
N VAL A 97 -4.90 -7.04 9.14
CA VAL A 97 -4.77 -8.08 8.10
C VAL A 97 -3.54 -8.96 8.37
N LEU A 98 -2.38 -8.35 8.66
CA LEU A 98 -1.16 -9.12 8.95
C LEU A 98 -1.31 -9.97 10.22
N LEU A 99 -1.94 -9.45 11.26
CA LEU A 99 -2.20 -10.20 12.49
C LEU A 99 -3.13 -11.39 12.25
N LEU A 100 -4.19 -11.21 11.44
CA LEU A 100 -5.09 -12.28 11.06
C LEU A 100 -4.38 -13.38 10.26
N LEU A 101 -3.60 -13.00 9.25
CA LEU A 101 -2.82 -13.94 8.44
C LEU A 101 -1.79 -14.72 9.26
N ALA A 102 -1.23 -14.10 10.30
CA ALA A 102 -0.29 -14.76 11.20
C ALA A 102 -0.97 -15.66 12.26
N GLY A 103 -2.30 -15.82 12.23
CA GLY A 103 -3.06 -16.56 13.23
C GLY A 103 -3.13 -15.88 14.60
N GLY A 104 -2.81 -14.58 14.67
CA GLY A 104 -2.79 -13.80 15.90
C GLY A 104 -4.16 -13.29 16.36
N LEU A 105 -5.20 -13.49 15.55
CA LEU A 105 -6.58 -13.07 15.82
C LEU A 105 -7.56 -14.22 15.56
N HIS A 106 -8.74 -14.15 16.18
CA HIS A 106 -9.72 -15.23 16.14
C HIS A 106 -10.29 -15.44 14.72
N GLU A 107 -10.51 -16.68 14.30
CA GLU A 107 -11.09 -17.02 12.98
C GLU A 107 -12.49 -16.44 12.70
N MET A 108 -13.15 -15.83 13.69
CA MET A 108 -14.46 -15.19 13.49
C MET A 108 -14.35 -13.94 12.62
N TRP A 109 -13.17 -13.33 12.54
CA TRP A 109 -12.92 -12.18 11.65
C TRP A 109 -12.88 -12.56 10.17
N TRP A 110 -12.81 -13.84 9.81
CA TRP A 110 -12.87 -14.30 8.42
C TRP A 110 -14.28 -14.67 7.98
N ASP A 111 -15.30 -14.37 8.79
CA ASP A 111 -16.69 -14.75 8.51
C ASP A 111 -17.47 -13.54 7.98
N ASP A 112 -17.97 -13.62 6.74
CA ASP A 112 -18.90 -12.60 6.21
C ASP A 112 -20.30 -12.89 6.77
N VAL A 113 -20.79 -12.06 7.68
CA VAL A 113 -22.09 -12.31 8.35
C VAL A 113 -23.29 -12.17 7.41
N ARG A 114 -23.07 -11.77 6.15
CA ARG A 114 -24.11 -11.68 5.11
C ARG A 114 -24.25 -12.98 4.34
N THR A 115 -23.28 -13.90 4.40
CA THR A 115 -23.39 -15.22 3.77
C THR A 115 -24.14 -16.19 4.67
N ALA A 116 -24.85 -17.13 4.07
CA ALA A 116 -25.61 -18.13 4.82
C ALA A 116 -24.70 -19.17 5.50
N GLU A 117 -23.46 -19.32 5.00
CA GLU A 117 -22.44 -20.23 5.50
C GLU A 117 -21.19 -19.45 5.91
N LYS A 118 -20.50 -19.95 6.93
CA LYS A 118 -19.23 -19.38 7.40
C LYS A 118 -18.14 -19.57 6.36
N GLU A 119 -17.64 -18.48 5.79
CA GLU A 119 -16.57 -18.53 4.78
C GLU A 119 -15.24 -18.94 5.47
N PRO A 120 -14.52 -19.94 4.94
CA PRO A 120 -13.16 -20.20 5.40
C PRO A 120 -12.22 -19.11 4.88
N GLN A 121 -11.16 -18.79 5.63
CA GLN A 121 -10.11 -17.82 5.22
C GLN A 121 -9.68 -17.99 3.76
N ARG A 122 -9.46 -19.25 3.34
CA ARG A 122 -9.05 -19.57 1.97
C ARG A 122 -10.02 -19.05 0.90
N MET A 123 -11.33 -19.14 1.14
CA MET A 123 -12.34 -18.65 0.20
C MET A 123 -12.29 -17.12 0.04
N ILE A 124 -12.02 -16.39 1.13
CA ILE A 124 -11.81 -14.94 1.08
C ILE A 124 -10.55 -14.60 0.28
N LEU A 125 -9.45 -15.32 0.53
CA LEU A 125 -8.19 -15.11 -0.18
C LEU A 125 -8.34 -15.38 -1.68
N ASP A 126 -8.93 -16.53 -2.04
CA ASP A 126 -9.17 -16.92 -3.44
C ASP A 126 -10.01 -15.85 -4.15
N ARG A 127 -11.13 -15.42 -3.56
CA ARG A 127 -12.00 -14.37 -4.12
C ARG A 127 -11.28 -13.03 -4.33
N VAL A 128 -10.44 -12.63 -3.36
CA VAL A 128 -9.70 -11.36 -3.46
C VAL A 128 -8.64 -11.44 -4.54
N LEU A 129 -7.90 -12.54 -4.63
CA LEU A 129 -6.86 -12.73 -5.64
C LEU A 129 -7.45 -12.85 -7.05
N GLU A 130 -8.55 -13.58 -7.23
CA GLU A 130 -9.29 -13.66 -8.50
C GLU A 130 -9.75 -12.27 -8.96
N ARG A 131 -10.24 -11.43 -8.05
CA ARG A 131 -10.61 -10.04 -8.35
C ARG A 131 -9.42 -9.19 -8.78
N LEU A 132 -8.23 -9.43 -8.23
CA LEU A 132 -7.01 -8.72 -8.64
C LEU A 132 -6.50 -9.20 -9.99
N ASP A 133 -6.72 -10.47 -10.35
CA ASP A 133 -6.39 -11.01 -11.67
C ASP A 133 -7.21 -10.36 -12.81
N GLU A 134 -8.35 -9.73 -12.50
CA GLU A 134 -9.16 -8.97 -13.46
C GLU A 134 -8.65 -7.54 -13.70
N LEU A 135 -7.68 -7.06 -12.91
CA LEU A 135 -7.14 -5.70 -13.05
C LEU A 135 -6.15 -5.57 -14.19
N ASP A 136 -5.78 -4.33 -14.51
CA ASP A 136 -4.70 -4.05 -15.45
C ASP A 136 -3.33 -4.26 -14.77
N HIS A 137 -2.66 -5.36 -15.07
CA HIS A 137 -1.30 -5.66 -14.59
C HIS A 137 -0.22 -4.80 -15.26
N GLY A 138 -0.58 -3.91 -16.19
CA GLY A 138 0.32 -2.93 -16.81
C GLY A 138 0.45 -1.61 -16.03
N GLU A 139 -0.48 -1.30 -15.12
CA GLU A 139 -0.49 -0.05 -14.36
C GLU A 139 0.62 -0.04 -13.28
N GLN A 140 1.52 0.95 -13.35
CA GLN A 140 2.64 1.07 -12.42
C GLN A 140 2.27 1.87 -11.16
N TRP A 141 2.96 1.58 -10.05
CA TRP A 141 2.76 2.28 -8.78
C TRP A 141 2.78 3.81 -8.90
N GLY A 142 3.75 4.38 -9.61
CA GLY A 142 3.88 5.83 -9.76
C GLY A 142 2.83 6.47 -10.69
N GLU A 143 2.04 5.70 -11.41
CA GLU A 143 0.90 6.22 -12.17
C GLU A 143 -0.25 6.61 -11.24
N VAL A 144 -0.44 5.87 -10.15
CA VAL A 144 -1.48 6.15 -9.14
C VAL A 144 -0.92 6.85 -7.89
N HIS A 145 0.36 6.69 -7.62
CA HIS A 145 1.03 7.19 -6.42
C HIS A 145 1.84 8.44 -6.73
N GLN A 146 1.10 9.56 -6.78
CA GLN A 146 1.61 10.84 -7.25
C GLN A 146 1.37 11.96 -6.23
N VAL A 147 2.33 12.88 -6.16
CA VAL A 147 2.21 14.12 -5.38
C VAL A 147 1.91 15.30 -6.30
N VAL A 148 0.96 16.14 -5.87
CA VAL A 148 0.66 17.43 -6.49
C VAL A 148 0.94 18.51 -5.45
N PHE A 149 1.83 19.44 -5.77
CA PHE A 149 2.06 20.62 -4.94
C PHE A 149 1.06 21.70 -5.35
N GLU A 150 -0.07 21.71 -4.67
CA GLU A 150 -1.13 22.68 -4.90
C GLU A 150 -0.75 24.05 -4.34
N HIS A 151 -0.90 25.09 -5.15
CA HIS A 151 -0.65 26.45 -4.69
C HIS A 151 -1.76 26.90 -3.72
N PRO A 152 -1.45 27.57 -2.59
CA PRO A 152 -2.45 28.01 -1.61
C PRO A 152 -3.53 28.96 -2.13
N LEU A 153 -3.42 29.48 -3.36
CA LEU A 153 -4.42 30.35 -4.00
C LEU A 153 -5.26 29.63 -5.07
N ALA A 154 -5.03 28.33 -5.30
CA ALA A 154 -5.77 27.53 -6.28
C ALA A 154 -7.28 27.44 -5.98
N TRP A 155 -7.68 27.65 -4.72
CA TRP A 155 -9.08 27.62 -4.27
C TRP A 155 -9.89 28.88 -4.62
N ILE A 156 -9.26 29.98 -5.08
CA ILE A 156 -9.95 31.24 -5.38
C ILE A 156 -10.75 31.11 -6.69
N PRO A 157 -12.08 31.27 -6.68
CA PRO A 157 -12.89 31.17 -7.89
C PRO A 157 -12.47 32.21 -8.95
N ARG A 158 -12.45 31.80 -10.22
CA ARG A 158 -12.02 32.58 -11.41
C ARG A 158 -10.52 32.83 -11.55
N ALA A 159 -9.80 33.22 -10.49
CA ALA A 159 -8.33 33.38 -10.55
C ALA A 159 -7.61 32.02 -10.59
N GLY A 160 -8.02 31.08 -9.73
CA GLY A 160 -7.49 29.72 -9.69
C GLY A 160 -7.85 28.87 -10.92
N ARG A 161 -8.92 29.20 -11.64
CA ARG A 161 -9.32 28.47 -12.87
C ARG A 161 -8.55 28.93 -14.13
N LEU A 162 -8.15 30.21 -14.19
CA LEU A 162 -7.35 30.77 -15.28
C LEU A 162 -5.85 30.45 -15.16
N MET A 163 -5.35 30.15 -13.95
CA MET A 163 -3.92 29.89 -13.68
C MET A 163 -3.64 28.59 -12.91
N GLY A 164 -4.65 27.75 -12.66
CA GLY A 164 -4.51 26.52 -11.86
C GLY A 164 -3.53 25.50 -12.46
N GLY A 165 -3.39 25.47 -13.78
CA GLY A 165 -2.43 24.61 -14.47
C GLY A 165 -0.98 25.13 -14.44
N SER A 166 -0.75 26.41 -14.14
CA SER A 166 0.59 27.03 -14.15
C SER A 166 1.20 27.21 -12.75
N TRP A 167 0.41 27.09 -11.68
CA TRP A 167 0.89 27.24 -10.30
C TRP A 167 1.01 25.93 -9.53
N ASN A 168 0.20 24.94 -9.87
CA ASN A 168 0.36 23.60 -9.31
C ASN A 168 1.57 22.94 -9.96
N ARG A 169 2.40 22.24 -9.18
CA ARG A 169 3.49 21.42 -9.73
C ARG A 169 3.16 19.94 -9.55
N GLY A 170 3.33 19.19 -10.64
CA GLY A 170 3.00 17.78 -10.71
C GLY A 170 1.81 17.49 -11.65
N PRO A 171 1.23 16.29 -11.59
CA PRO A 171 1.60 15.22 -10.66
C PRO A 171 3.01 14.67 -10.93
N PHE A 172 3.74 14.36 -9.85
CA PHE A 172 5.02 13.65 -9.94
C PHE A 172 4.88 12.26 -9.33
N PRO A 173 5.33 11.20 -10.01
CA PRO A 173 5.36 9.86 -9.43
C PRO A 173 6.31 9.82 -8.24
N VAL A 174 5.91 9.15 -7.16
CA VAL A 174 6.70 9.04 -5.93
C VAL A 174 6.81 7.58 -5.51
N ALA A 175 8.01 7.14 -5.16
CA ALA A 175 8.25 5.82 -4.59
C ALA A 175 7.91 5.78 -3.09
N GLY A 176 7.92 4.58 -2.51
CA GLY A 176 7.62 4.35 -1.11
C GLY A 176 6.11 4.28 -0.82
N ASP A 177 5.79 4.05 0.45
CA ASP A 177 4.43 4.04 0.99
C ASP A 177 4.43 4.54 2.45
N ASN A 178 3.33 4.31 3.17
CA ASN A 178 3.15 4.73 4.56
C ASN A 178 4.12 4.07 5.57
N VAL A 179 4.86 3.01 5.20
CA VAL A 179 5.74 2.24 6.11
C VAL A 179 7.17 2.05 5.62
N THR A 180 7.48 2.38 4.37
CA THR A 180 8.88 2.44 3.91
C THR A 180 9.65 3.56 4.59
N VAL A 181 10.99 3.45 4.61
CA VAL A 181 11.84 4.51 5.19
C VAL A 181 11.69 5.82 4.41
N ASN A 182 11.69 5.73 3.08
CA ASN A 182 11.27 6.81 2.20
C ASN A 182 9.74 6.94 2.24
N ALA A 183 9.22 7.52 3.33
CA ALA A 183 7.79 7.54 3.60
C ALA A 183 7.06 8.56 2.70
N SER A 184 6.07 8.04 1.98
CA SER A 184 5.15 8.80 1.13
C SER A 184 3.74 8.37 1.50
N TYR A 185 3.05 9.21 2.25
CA TYR A 185 1.78 8.85 2.88
C TYR A 185 0.60 9.11 1.95
N TRP A 186 -0.31 8.16 1.93
CA TRP A 186 -1.66 8.27 1.38
C TRP A 186 -2.68 7.72 2.40
N SER A 187 -3.97 7.85 2.11
CA SER A 187 -5.04 7.34 2.99
C SER A 187 -6.01 6.47 2.22
N ARG A 188 -6.64 5.50 2.90
CA ARG A 188 -7.66 4.63 2.27
C ARG A 188 -8.89 5.39 1.73
N ARG A 189 -9.11 6.64 2.16
CA ARG A 189 -10.17 7.52 1.62
C ARG A 189 -9.81 8.12 0.26
N ARG A 190 -8.52 8.23 -0.03
CA ARG A 190 -7.96 8.65 -1.32
C ARG A 190 -6.84 7.66 -1.67
N PRO A 191 -7.18 6.41 -2.04
CA PRO A 191 -6.19 5.36 -2.27
C PRO A 191 -5.08 5.85 -3.19
N PHE A 192 -3.84 5.60 -2.78
CA PHE A 192 -2.59 5.88 -3.50
C PHE A 192 -2.26 7.36 -3.75
N ALA A 193 -3.23 8.28 -3.72
CA ALA A 193 -2.94 9.71 -3.86
C ALA A 193 -2.10 10.24 -2.68
N VAL A 194 -0.88 10.69 -2.97
CA VAL A 194 0.08 11.13 -1.95
C VAL A 194 -0.37 12.43 -1.32
N THR A 195 -0.50 12.43 0.00
CA THR A 195 -0.84 13.62 0.80
C THR A 195 0.37 14.21 1.49
N THR A 196 1.39 13.40 1.78
CA THR A 196 2.57 13.82 2.52
C THR A 196 3.81 13.12 2.00
N ILE A 197 4.87 13.89 1.78
CA ILE A 197 6.23 13.39 1.51
C ILE A 197 7.19 14.02 2.52
N SER A 198 8.40 13.48 2.63
CA SER A 198 9.44 14.14 3.42
C SER A 198 9.79 15.52 2.84
N ALA A 199 9.61 16.57 3.65
CA ALA A 199 9.86 17.95 3.24
C ALA A 199 11.35 18.32 3.20
N MET A 200 12.18 17.60 3.98
CA MET A 200 13.62 17.82 4.07
C MET A 200 14.32 16.50 4.40
N ARG A 201 15.46 16.25 3.74
CA ARG A 201 16.40 15.20 4.06
C ARG A 201 17.72 15.84 4.46
N PHE A 202 18.29 15.42 5.59
CA PHE A 202 19.50 16.00 6.16
C PHE A 202 20.41 14.88 6.68
N VAL A 203 21.71 15.02 6.40
CA VAL A 203 22.77 14.16 6.92
C VAL A 203 23.87 15.09 7.41
N ALA A 204 24.30 14.90 8.66
CA ALA A 204 25.41 15.63 9.25
C ALA A 204 26.59 14.68 9.49
N ASP A 205 27.79 15.20 9.30
CA ASP A 205 29.05 14.57 9.67
C ASP A 205 29.71 15.43 10.74
N HIS A 206 30.28 14.79 11.77
CA HIS A 206 30.79 15.44 12.99
C HIS A 206 32.28 15.19 13.19
#